data_AF-A0A943M3H0-F1
#
_entry.id   AF-A0A943M3H0-F1
#
_cell.length_a   1.000
_cell.length_b   1.000
_cell.length_c   1.000
_cell.angle_alpha   90.00
_cell.angle_beta   90.00
_cell.angle_gamma   90.00
#
_symmetry.space_group_name_H-M   'P 1'
#
loop_
_entity.id
_entity.type
_entity.pdbx_description
1 polymer ?
#
loop_
_entity_poly.entity_id
_entity_poly.type
_entity_poly.pdbx_seq_one_letter_code
_entity_poly.pdbx_strand_id
1 'polypeptide(L)'
;MKRLCILLAASLLPATLLPAQQPAQPVSPVSAGADNSVPQPPPTLVQQPAVDVTVHAVVDEEPMKGLDRKQRRELREKRFAARIDSLVQSRNYVFYPNSMQQSPDGETQLIYAGFYYFGVFTDHVEVHLPTQRGFSQYIEMLNFDSMSLRDYHAARTQWGWNISFGVADGDRNVCVNLLVSTVTGESVLVLMTPNLTMKYVGYLWWQRDDGPKLRRYGYLDR
;
A
#
# COMPACT_ATOMS: atom_id res chain seq x y z
N MET A 1 16.55 17.33 24.59
CA MET A 1 17.67 16.42 24.95
C MET A 1 17.42 15.83 26.33
N LYS A 2 17.17 14.51 26.42
CA LYS A 2 17.64 13.63 27.51
C LYS A 2 17.11 12.21 27.26
N ARG A 3 18.08 11.31 27.11
CA ARG A 3 17.97 9.85 26.97
C ARG A 3 17.57 9.24 28.32
N LEU A 4 16.83 8.13 28.33
CA LEU A 4 16.98 7.12 29.38
C LEU A 4 16.49 5.73 28.91
N CYS A 5 17.45 4.80 28.80
CA CYS A 5 17.29 3.36 28.65
C CYS A 5 17.52 2.70 30.01
N ILE A 6 16.57 1.91 30.54
CA ILE A 6 16.66 1.05 31.76
C ILE A 6 15.49 0.05 31.62
N LEU A 7 15.54 -1.28 31.74
CA LEU A 7 16.51 -2.25 32.26
C LEU A 7 16.25 -3.67 31.69
N LEU A 8 17.32 -4.46 31.67
CA LEU A 8 17.39 -5.92 31.49
C LEU A 8 16.85 -6.66 32.72
N ALA A 9 16.24 -7.83 32.54
CA ALA A 9 16.24 -8.90 33.54
C ALA A 9 16.23 -10.26 32.85
N ALA A 10 17.29 -11.03 33.10
CA ALA A 10 17.52 -12.39 32.62
C ALA A 10 17.03 -13.42 33.66
N SER A 11 16.51 -14.57 33.20
CA SER A 11 16.57 -15.83 33.96
C SER A 11 16.58 -17.03 33.00
N LEU A 12 17.29 -18.08 33.42
CA LEU A 12 17.83 -19.22 32.64
C LEU A 12 17.03 -20.53 32.84
N LEU A 13 16.87 -21.29 31.73
CA LEU A 13 16.93 -22.77 31.54
C LEU A 13 15.89 -23.72 32.22
N PRO A 14 15.71 -24.99 31.76
CA PRO A 14 16.45 -25.75 30.72
C PRO A 14 15.61 -26.48 29.63
N ALA A 15 16.34 -26.99 28.63
CA ALA A 15 15.91 -27.87 27.55
C ALA A 15 15.80 -29.35 27.96
N THR A 16 14.92 -30.12 27.31
CA THR A 16 14.98 -31.60 27.19
C THR A 16 14.42 -32.05 25.83
N LEU A 17 15.03 -33.11 25.27
CA LEU A 17 14.90 -33.62 23.90
C LEU A 17 13.85 -34.76 23.76
N LEU A 18 13.08 -34.72 22.66
CA LEU A 18 12.61 -35.75 21.68
C LEU A 18 12.61 -37.27 22.04
N PRO A 19 11.64 -38.06 21.51
CA PRO A 19 11.82 -38.61 20.15
C PRO A 19 10.56 -38.68 19.25
N ALA A 20 10.84 -38.92 17.96
CA ALA A 20 9.96 -38.96 16.79
C ALA A 20 9.04 -40.19 16.70
N GLN A 21 7.90 -40.06 15.99
CA GLN A 21 7.31 -41.13 15.15
C GLN A 21 6.15 -40.61 14.26
N GLN A 22 6.23 -40.90 12.95
CA GLN A 22 5.18 -40.87 11.90
C GLN A 22 5.05 -42.32 11.37
N PRO A 23 4.09 -42.70 10.48
CA PRO A 23 2.73 -42.19 10.19
C PRO A 23 1.66 -43.34 10.12
N ALA A 24 0.36 -43.03 10.02
CA ALA A 24 -0.68 -43.75 9.21
C ALA A 24 -2.13 -43.37 9.61
N GLN A 25 -2.98 -43.08 8.60
CA GLN A 25 -4.45 -43.21 8.65
C GLN A 25 -4.86 -44.64 8.21
N PRO A 26 -6.16 -45.05 8.07
CA PRO A 26 -7.46 -44.51 8.49
C PRO A 26 -8.32 -45.59 9.23
N VAL A 27 -9.65 -45.40 9.27
CA VAL A 27 -10.79 -46.35 9.44
C VAL A 27 -11.50 -46.49 10.80
N SER A 28 -12.81 -46.13 10.78
CA SER A 28 -13.85 -46.44 11.78
C SER A 28 -14.28 -47.91 11.77
N PRO A 29 -14.97 -48.39 12.81
CA PRO A 29 -16.38 -48.87 12.66
C PRO A 29 -17.30 -48.45 13.84
N VAL A 30 -18.57 -48.03 13.66
CA VAL A 30 -19.84 -48.82 13.50
C VAL A 30 -20.04 -49.80 14.67
N SER A 31 -21.15 -49.90 15.43
CA SER A 31 -22.61 -49.86 15.18
C SER A 31 -23.34 -49.65 16.53
N ALA A 32 -24.58 -49.16 16.65
CA ALA A 32 -25.88 -49.83 16.41
C ALA A 32 -26.99 -48.85 16.90
N GLY A 33 -28.23 -48.79 16.45
CA GLY A 33 -29.04 -49.56 15.52
C GLY A 33 -30.48 -48.97 15.52
N ALA A 34 -31.37 -49.63 14.79
CA ALA A 34 -32.83 -49.45 14.73
C ALA A 34 -33.39 -48.52 13.63
N ASP A 35 -33.64 -49.17 12.49
CA ASP A 35 -34.76 -49.02 11.54
C ASP A 35 -35.94 -48.14 11.97
N ASN A 36 -36.27 -47.15 11.12
CA ASN A 36 -37.61 -47.03 10.56
C ASN A 36 -37.62 -46.08 9.36
N SER A 37 -38.14 -46.55 8.22
CA SER A 37 -38.23 -45.84 6.94
C SER A 37 -39.33 -44.78 6.93
N VAL A 38 -38.99 -43.52 6.61
CA VAL A 38 -39.90 -42.50 6.05
C VAL A 38 -39.11 -41.60 5.08
N PRO A 39 -39.60 -41.27 3.86
CA PRO A 39 -38.83 -40.52 2.86
C PRO A 39 -38.69 -39.03 3.22
N GLN A 40 -37.48 -38.49 3.21
CA GLN A 40 -37.24 -37.05 3.39
C GLN A 40 -37.50 -36.25 2.09
N PRO A 41 -38.08 -35.04 2.15
CA PRO A 41 -38.27 -34.15 1.01
C PRO A 41 -36.96 -33.46 0.57
N PRO A 42 -36.85 -32.95 -0.68
CA PRO A 42 -35.60 -32.44 -1.25
C PRO A 42 -35.07 -31.17 -0.54
N PRO A 43 -33.75 -30.90 -0.61
CA PRO A 43 -33.11 -29.83 0.16
C PRO A 43 -33.59 -28.45 -0.28
N THR A 44 -34.03 -27.66 0.68
CA THR A 44 -34.41 -26.26 0.51
C THR A 44 -33.17 -25.40 0.23
N LEU A 45 -33.18 -24.70 -0.91
CA LEU A 45 -32.21 -23.66 -1.26
C LEU A 45 -32.26 -22.54 -0.20
N VAL A 46 -31.25 -22.46 0.67
CA VAL A 46 -31.07 -21.34 1.59
C VAL A 46 -30.66 -20.12 0.75
N GLN A 47 -31.62 -19.26 0.42
CA GLN A 47 -31.35 -17.91 -0.08
C GLN A 47 -30.60 -17.15 1.00
N GLN A 48 -29.32 -16.87 0.77
CA GLN A 48 -28.59 -15.88 1.54
C GLN A 48 -29.11 -14.49 1.12
N PRO A 49 -29.46 -13.61 2.07
CA PRO A 49 -29.94 -12.27 1.76
C PRO A 49 -28.83 -11.47 1.05
N ALA A 50 -29.24 -10.73 0.02
CA ALA A 50 -28.38 -9.90 -0.80
C ALA A 50 -27.55 -8.95 0.06
N VAL A 51 -26.22 -9.06 -0.07
CA VAL A 51 -25.26 -8.11 0.49
C VAL A 51 -25.49 -6.77 -0.20
N ASP A 52 -25.88 -5.78 0.60
CA ASP A 52 -26.10 -4.40 0.17
C ASP A 52 -24.81 -3.84 -0.40
N VAL A 53 -24.75 -3.73 -1.73
CA VAL A 53 -23.64 -3.12 -2.46
C VAL A 53 -23.67 -1.64 -2.13
N THR A 54 -22.79 -1.23 -1.22
CA THR A 54 -22.58 0.16 -0.87
C THR A 54 -22.26 0.94 -2.14
N VAL A 55 -23.20 1.80 -2.51
CA VAL A 55 -23.18 2.71 -3.64
C VAL A 55 -21.85 3.47 -3.65
N HIS A 56 -21.03 3.23 -4.68
CA HIS A 56 -19.97 4.16 -5.04
C HIS A 56 -20.62 5.54 -5.20
N ALA A 57 -20.21 6.50 -4.37
CA ALA A 57 -20.67 7.87 -4.46
C ALA A 57 -20.54 8.33 -5.92
N VAL A 58 -21.68 8.45 -6.59
CA VAL A 58 -21.78 9.05 -7.91
C VAL A 58 -21.36 10.49 -7.71
N VAL A 59 -20.14 10.81 -8.14
CA VAL A 59 -19.74 12.20 -8.30
C VAL A 59 -20.70 12.76 -9.34
N ASP A 60 -21.64 13.59 -8.92
CA ASP A 60 -22.57 14.24 -9.83
C ASP A 60 -21.77 14.98 -10.91
N GLU A 61 -21.80 14.40 -12.10
CA GLU A 61 -21.15 14.93 -13.29
C GLU A 61 -21.96 16.15 -13.76
N GLU A 62 -21.81 17.30 -13.09
CA GLU A 62 -22.44 18.54 -13.55
C GLU A 62 -22.05 18.77 -15.01
N PRO A 63 -23.00 18.72 -15.96
CA PRO A 63 -22.66 18.72 -17.37
C PRO A 63 -22.01 20.05 -17.73
N MET A 64 -20.75 20.04 -18.17
CA MET A 64 -19.97 21.23 -18.56
C MET A 64 -20.56 22.01 -19.76
N LYS A 65 -21.71 21.58 -20.28
CA LYS A 65 -22.35 22.13 -21.47
C LYS A 65 -23.03 23.45 -21.13
N GLY A 66 -22.45 24.57 -21.59
CA GLY A 66 -23.03 25.90 -21.44
C GLY A 66 -22.42 26.78 -20.33
N LEU A 67 -21.47 26.27 -19.53
CA LEU A 67 -20.80 27.09 -18.50
C LEU A 67 -19.81 28.10 -19.10
N ASP A 68 -19.61 29.23 -18.41
CA ASP A 68 -18.56 30.20 -18.74
C ASP A 68 -17.15 29.60 -18.55
N ARG A 69 -16.13 30.19 -19.21
CA ARG A 69 -14.73 29.72 -19.12
C ARG A 69 -14.24 29.66 -17.67
N LYS A 70 -14.62 30.64 -16.85
CA LYS A 70 -14.24 30.70 -15.43
C LYS A 70 -14.88 29.57 -14.65
N GLN A 71 -16.18 29.37 -14.79
CA GLN A 71 -16.91 28.30 -14.10
C GLN A 71 -16.41 26.91 -14.51
N ARG A 72 -16.04 26.70 -15.78
CA ARG A 72 -15.41 25.45 -16.22
C ARG A 72 -14.07 25.20 -15.54
N ARG A 73 -13.29 26.26 -15.28
CA ARG A 73 -12.02 26.13 -14.54
C ARG A 73 -12.27 25.75 -13.09
N GLU A 74 -13.19 26.44 -12.42
CA GLU A 74 -13.56 26.16 -11.03
C GLU A 74 -14.11 24.72 -10.88
N LEU A 75 -14.94 24.27 -11.82
CA LEU A 75 -15.44 22.89 -11.82
C LEU A 75 -14.32 21.86 -12.00
N ARG A 76 -13.36 22.11 -12.90
CA ARG A 76 -12.19 21.22 -13.07
C ARG A 76 -11.35 21.14 -11.81
N GLU A 77 -11.11 22.27 -11.15
CA GLU A 77 -10.35 22.34 -9.90
C GLU A 77 -11.08 21.58 -8.77
N LYS A 78 -12.40 21.76 -8.63
CA LYS A 78 -13.23 21.02 -7.67
C LYS A 78 -13.21 19.52 -7.92
N ARG A 79 -13.41 19.10 -9.17
CA ARG A 79 -13.36 17.67 -9.57
C ARG A 79 -11.99 17.06 -9.36
N PHE A 80 -10.93 17.83 -9.61
CA PHE A 80 -9.57 17.36 -9.38
C PHE A 80 -9.28 17.17 -7.90
N ALA A 81 -9.65 18.14 -7.05
CA ALA A 81 -9.52 18.01 -5.60
C ALA A 81 -10.32 16.79 -5.08
N ALA A 82 -11.58 16.63 -5.50
CA ALA A 82 -12.40 15.48 -5.13
C ALA A 82 -11.79 14.14 -5.58
N ARG A 83 -11.14 14.09 -6.74
CA ARG A 83 -10.42 12.89 -7.22
C ARG A 83 -9.25 12.54 -6.31
N ILE A 84 -8.43 13.51 -5.90
CA ILE A 84 -7.33 13.28 -4.95
C ILE A 84 -7.88 12.83 -3.60
N ASP A 85 -9.01 13.37 -3.17
CA ASP A 85 -9.64 13.03 -1.88
C ASP A 85 -10.10 11.58 -1.86
N SER A 86 -10.77 11.14 -2.94
CA SER A 86 -11.13 9.74 -3.12
C SER A 86 -9.90 8.83 -3.20
N LEU A 87 -8.82 9.28 -3.84
CA LEU A 87 -7.59 8.51 -3.99
C LEU A 87 -6.94 8.24 -2.62
N VAL A 88 -6.74 9.28 -1.81
CA VAL A 88 -6.14 9.15 -0.47
C VAL A 88 -7.03 8.31 0.45
N GLN A 89 -8.35 8.48 0.39
CA GLN A 89 -9.31 7.70 1.19
C GLN A 89 -9.29 6.21 0.84
N SER A 90 -9.12 5.86 -0.44
CA SER A 90 -9.09 4.46 -0.88
C SER A 90 -7.85 3.70 -0.40
N ARG A 91 -6.79 4.40 0.02
CA ARG A 91 -5.47 3.83 0.34
C ARG A 91 -4.95 2.87 -0.74
N ASN A 92 -5.32 3.13 -1.99
CA ASN A 92 -4.88 2.35 -3.13
C ASN A 92 -4.34 3.28 -4.22
N TYR A 93 -3.03 3.53 -4.17
CA TYR A 93 -2.38 4.45 -5.09
C TYR A 93 -0.90 4.12 -5.28
N VAL A 94 -0.36 4.57 -6.41
CA VAL A 94 1.06 4.46 -6.74
C VAL A 94 1.64 5.85 -6.93
N PHE A 95 2.75 6.12 -6.26
CA PHE A 95 3.55 7.32 -6.41
C PHE A 95 4.69 7.07 -7.39
N TYR A 96 4.81 7.94 -8.40
CA TYR A 96 5.88 7.90 -9.39
C TYR A 96 6.80 9.09 -9.18
N PRO A 97 8.05 8.87 -8.73
CA PRO A 97 8.99 9.95 -8.49
C PRO A 97 9.61 10.43 -9.81
N ASN A 98 9.85 11.74 -9.89
CA ASN A 98 10.49 12.43 -11.00
C ASN A 98 11.86 12.99 -10.60
N SER A 99 12.02 13.37 -9.33
CA SER A 99 13.30 13.72 -8.74
C SER A 99 13.50 13.07 -7.39
N MET A 100 14.76 12.92 -7.01
CA MET A 100 15.17 12.47 -5.70
C MET A 100 16.21 13.41 -5.10
N GLN A 101 16.27 13.47 -3.78
CA GLN A 101 17.23 14.24 -3.03
C GLN A 101 17.53 13.55 -1.71
N GLN A 102 18.81 13.36 -1.40
CA GLN A 102 19.23 12.92 -0.08
C GLN A 102 19.31 14.12 0.87
N SER A 103 18.73 14.03 2.07
CA SER A 103 18.89 15.04 3.12
C SER A 103 20.04 14.64 4.06
N PRO A 104 20.88 15.57 4.57
CA PRO A 104 20.77 17.04 4.48
C PRO A 104 21.43 17.69 3.25
N ASP A 105 22.51 17.13 2.72
CA ASP A 105 23.40 17.82 1.77
C ASP A 105 23.38 17.24 0.34
N GLY A 106 22.43 16.34 0.04
CA GLY A 106 22.33 15.74 -1.28
C GLY A 106 21.79 16.71 -2.33
N GLU A 107 22.38 16.64 -3.52
CA GLU A 107 21.88 17.36 -4.69
C GLU A 107 20.55 16.76 -5.14
N THR A 108 19.68 17.62 -5.71
CA THR A 108 18.46 17.13 -6.36
C THR A 108 18.83 16.51 -7.70
N GLN A 109 18.58 15.22 -7.84
CA GLN A 109 18.82 14.48 -9.07
C GLN A 109 17.49 14.18 -9.75
N LEU A 110 17.42 14.43 -11.06
CA LEU A 110 16.32 13.96 -11.89
C LEU A 110 16.47 12.46 -12.12
N ILE A 111 15.36 11.74 -12.02
CA ILE A 111 15.31 10.30 -12.23
C ILE A 111 14.28 9.98 -13.31
N TYR A 112 14.51 8.88 -14.02
CA TYR A 112 13.60 8.48 -15.09
C TYR A 112 12.30 7.95 -14.49
N ALA A 113 11.25 8.77 -14.57
CA ALA A 113 9.90 8.40 -14.15
C ALA A 113 9.42 7.17 -14.94
N GLY A 114 9.06 6.10 -14.24
CA GLY A 114 8.54 4.86 -14.83
C GLY A 114 9.31 3.59 -14.45
N PHE A 115 10.59 3.70 -14.07
CA PHE A 115 11.32 2.56 -13.48
C PHE A 115 11.11 2.46 -11.97
N TYR A 116 10.89 3.59 -11.32
CA TYR A 116 10.75 3.70 -9.87
C TYR A 116 9.31 3.98 -9.48
N TYR A 117 8.86 3.39 -8.38
CA TYR A 117 7.53 3.62 -7.85
C TYR A 117 7.46 3.31 -6.35
N PHE A 118 6.42 3.84 -5.72
CA PHE A 118 6.05 3.54 -4.35
C PHE A 118 4.54 3.28 -4.31
N GLY A 119 4.16 2.02 -4.09
CA GLY A 119 2.77 1.57 -4.05
C GLY A 119 2.27 1.48 -2.61
N VAL A 120 1.12 2.10 -2.34
CA VAL A 120 0.37 1.89 -1.10
C VAL A 120 -0.92 1.19 -1.46
N PHE A 121 -1.08 0.00 -0.91
CA PHE A 121 -2.26 -0.83 -1.07
C PHE A 121 -2.98 -0.98 0.28
N THR A 122 -4.17 -1.56 0.23
CA THR A 122 -5.00 -1.73 1.43
C THR A 122 -4.35 -2.68 2.44
N ASP A 123 -3.62 -3.68 1.95
CA ASP A 123 -3.01 -4.77 2.72
C ASP A 123 -1.48 -4.67 2.82
N HIS A 124 -0.80 -4.06 1.85
CA HIS A 124 0.65 -4.00 1.79
C HIS A 124 1.19 -2.73 1.14
N VAL A 125 2.51 -2.55 1.23
CA VAL A 125 3.25 -1.47 0.59
C VAL A 125 4.38 -2.07 -0.23
N GLU A 126 4.54 -1.57 -1.43
CA GLU A 126 5.64 -1.91 -2.35
C GLU A 126 6.54 -0.69 -2.50
N VAL A 127 7.83 -0.85 -2.21
CA VAL A 127 8.82 0.22 -2.32
C VAL A 127 9.83 -0.17 -3.39
N HIS A 128 9.92 0.63 -4.44
CA HIS A 128 10.90 0.49 -5.50
C HIS A 128 11.52 1.84 -5.85
N LEU A 129 12.37 2.34 -4.94
CA LEU A 129 12.89 3.70 -5.00
C LEU A 129 14.42 3.73 -5.09
N PRO A 130 14.99 4.67 -5.88
CA PRO A 130 16.43 4.87 -5.94
C PRO A 130 16.90 5.59 -4.66
N THR A 131 17.97 5.12 -4.06
CA THR A 131 18.60 5.74 -2.89
C THR A 131 20.06 6.03 -3.19
N GLN A 132 20.53 7.20 -2.79
CA GLN A 132 21.96 7.52 -2.87
C GLN A 132 22.62 7.19 -1.53
N ARG A 133 23.79 6.55 -1.58
CA ARG A 133 24.59 6.28 -0.38
C ARG A 133 25.86 7.12 -0.39
N GLY A 134 25.79 8.27 0.30
CA GLY A 134 26.92 9.17 0.51
C GLY A 134 27.37 9.89 -0.77
N PHE A 135 28.67 10.18 -0.88
CA PHE A 135 29.26 10.90 -2.04
C PHE A 135 29.45 10.03 -3.28
N SER A 136 29.05 8.76 -3.22
CA SER A 136 29.18 7.87 -4.37
C SER A 136 28.13 8.22 -5.43
N GLN A 137 28.53 8.17 -6.70
CA GLN A 137 27.65 8.37 -7.86
C GLN A 137 26.75 7.15 -8.14
N TYR A 138 26.79 6.14 -7.27
CA TYR A 138 26.03 4.91 -7.44
C TYR A 138 24.66 5.04 -6.78
N ILE A 139 23.63 4.85 -7.60
CA ILE A 139 22.25 4.77 -7.13
C ILE A 139 22.02 3.32 -6.68
N GLU A 140 21.84 3.14 -5.38
CA GLU A 140 21.35 1.88 -4.82
C GLU A 140 19.82 1.82 -4.99
N MET A 141 19.25 0.62 -5.09
CA MET A 141 17.81 0.44 -5.13
C MET A 141 17.29 0.02 -3.75
N LEU A 142 16.37 0.80 -3.20
CA LEU A 142 15.55 0.38 -2.07
C LEU A 142 14.33 -0.36 -2.61
N ASN A 143 14.41 -1.69 -2.58
CA ASN A 143 13.40 -2.59 -3.11
C ASN A 143 12.91 -3.54 -2.01
N PHE A 144 11.72 -3.31 -1.46
CA PHE A 144 11.12 -4.21 -0.48
C PHE A 144 9.60 -4.06 -0.48
N ASP A 145 8.94 -5.16 -0.13
CA ASP A 145 7.49 -5.21 0.05
C ASP A 145 7.19 -5.56 1.51
N SER A 146 6.20 -4.90 2.10
CA SER A 146 5.85 -5.11 3.50
C SER A 146 4.35 -5.16 3.71
N MET A 147 3.93 -6.21 4.41
CA MET A 147 2.56 -6.41 4.92
C MET A 147 2.33 -5.69 6.26
N SER A 148 3.38 -5.12 6.85
CA SER A 148 3.36 -4.57 8.20
C SER A 148 3.26 -3.05 8.20
N LEU A 149 2.05 -2.53 7.98
CA LEU A 149 1.76 -1.11 8.03
C LEU A 149 1.35 -0.69 9.45
N ARG A 150 2.03 0.33 10.01
CA ARG A 150 1.83 0.81 11.37
C ARG A 150 1.42 2.28 11.38
N ASP A 151 0.50 2.62 12.27
CA ASP A 151 0.13 4.01 12.58
C ASP A 151 -0.24 4.85 11.34
N TYR A 152 -1.06 4.30 10.43
CA TYR A 152 -1.54 5.06 9.28
C TYR A 152 -2.37 6.26 9.72
N HIS A 153 -1.89 7.43 9.35
CA HIS A 153 -2.56 8.68 9.64
C HIS A 153 -2.56 9.56 8.39
N ALA A 154 -3.77 9.90 7.91
CA ALA A 154 -3.96 10.84 6.82
C ALA A 154 -4.69 12.08 7.35
N ALA A 155 -4.00 13.22 7.35
CA ALA A 155 -4.55 14.49 7.78
C ALA A 155 -4.75 15.43 6.59
N ARG A 156 -5.89 16.11 6.57
CA ARG A 156 -6.14 17.21 5.64
C ARG A 156 -5.31 18.43 6.06
N THR A 157 -4.66 19.05 5.08
CA THR A 157 -3.93 20.31 5.22
C THR A 157 -4.58 21.39 4.35
N GLN A 158 -4.15 22.64 4.49
CA GLN A 158 -4.63 23.76 3.67
C GLN A 158 -4.39 23.58 2.16
N TRP A 159 -3.35 22.82 1.78
CA TRP A 159 -2.93 22.66 0.37
C TRP A 159 -3.13 21.24 -0.17
N GLY A 160 -3.66 20.32 0.65
CA GLY A 160 -3.98 18.95 0.25
C GLY A 160 -3.88 17.96 1.40
N TRP A 161 -3.19 16.83 1.25
CA TRP A 161 -3.10 15.77 2.26
C TRP A 161 -1.69 15.58 2.81
N ASN A 162 -1.60 15.20 4.08
CA ASN A 162 -0.38 14.73 4.74
C ASN A 162 -0.64 13.32 5.27
N ILE A 163 0.08 12.34 4.73
CA ILE A 163 -0.08 10.93 5.03
C ILE A 163 1.21 10.45 5.69
N SER A 164 1.12 9.91 6.89
CA SER A 164 2.26 9.39 7.65
C SER A 164 1.98 7.98 8.16
N PHE A 165 2.96 7.10 8.03
CA PHE A 165 2.89 5.73 8.56
C PHE A 165 4.30 5.14 8.71
N GLY A 166 4.40 4.10 9.53
CA GLY A 166 5.59 3.26 9.66
C GLY A 166 5.46 1.97 8.85
N VAL A 167 6.56 1.54 8.24
CA VAL A 167 6.67 0.26 7.53
C VAL A 167 7.86 -0.51 8.08
N ALA A 168 7.69 -1.82 8.29
CA ALA A 168 8.79 -2.70 8.69
C ALA A 168 9.41 -3.39 7.47
N ASP A 169 10.74 -3.29 7.35
CA ASP A 169 11.57 -4.01 6.37
C ASP A 169 12.54 -4.91 7.15
N GLY A 170 12.09 -6.12 7.50
CA GLY A 170 12.82 -7.00 8.42
C GLY A 170 13.08 -6.32 9.77
N ASP A 171 14.35 -6.11 10.10
CA ASP A 171 14.78 -5.43 11.34
C ASP A 171 14.77 -3.89 11.22
N ARG A 172 14.50 -3.33 10.04
CA ARG A 172 14.51 -1.88 9.79
C ARG A 172 13.09 -1.33 9.92
N ASN A 173 12.95 -0.22 10.64
CA ASN A 173 11.73 0.58 10.63
C ASN A 173 11.91 1.77 9.70
N VAL A 174 11.03 1.88 8.72
CA VAL A 174 11.00 2.96 7.74
C VAL A 174 9.80 3.85 8.04
N CYS A 175 10.04 5.13 8.31
CA CYS A 175 8.97 6.10 8.45
C CYS A 175 8.70 6.77 7.10
N VAL A 176 7.44 6.77 6.69
CA VAL A 176 6.97 7.36 5.45
C VAL A 176 6.16 8.60 5.75
N ASN A 177 6.44 9.70 5.05
CA ASN A 177 5.62 10.90 5.03
C ASN A 177 5.36 11.32 3.57
N LEU A 178 4.10 11.34 3.17
CA LEU A 178 3.66 11.69 1.82
C LEU A 178 2.74 12.91 1.88
N LEU A 179 3.21 13.99 1.28
CA LEU A 179 2.44 15.22 1.08
C LEU A 179 1.86 15.23 -0.32
N VAL A 180 0.58 15.54 -0.46
CA VAL A 180 -0.14 15.53 -1.74
C VAL A 180 -0.84 16.85 -1.93
N SER A 181 -0.58 17.55 -3.04
CA SER A 181 -1.25 18.80 -3.39
C SER A 181 -2.58 18.52 -4.09
N THR A 182 -3.69 19.06 -3.56
CA THR A 182 -5.00 19.00 -4.24
C THR A 182 -5.15 20.06 -5.32
N VAL A 183 -4.18 20.96 -5.47
CA VAL A 183 -4.18 22.04 -6.47
C VAL A 183 -3.40 21.61 -7.71
N THR A 184 -2.21 21.05 -7.53
CA THR A 184 -1.29 20.68 -8.63
C THR A 184 -1.22 19.18 -8.88
N GLY A 185 -1.58 18.35 -7.90
CA GLY A 185 -1.36 16.90 -7.97
C GLY A 185 0.07 16.46 -7.70
N GLU A 186 0.98 17.43 -7.52
CA GLU A 186 2.34 17.14 -7.12
C GLU A 186 2.34 16.56 -5.71
N SER A 187 3.25 15.62 -5.52
CA SER A 187 3.39 14.90 -4.28
C SER A 187 4.85 14.81 -3.88
N VAL A 188 5.10 14.92 -2.59
CA VAL A 188 6.42 14.86 -2.00
C VAL A 188 6.43 13.71 -1.03
N LEU A 189 7.26 12.71 -1.32
CA LEU A 189 7.49 11.55 -0.47
C LEU A 189 8.80 11.76 0.28
N VAL A 190 8.76 11.66 1.60
CA VAL A 190 9.93 11.63 2.46
C VAL A 190 9.99 10.26 3.12
N LEU A 191 11.10 9.57 2.89
CA LEU A 191 11.36 8.24 3.41
C LEU A 191 12.53 8.34 4.39
N MET A 192 12.26 8.01 5.65
CA MET A 192 13.20 8.16 6.76
C MET A 192 13.55 6.76 7.26
N THR A 193 14.79 6.35 7.01
CA THR A 193 15.40 5.17 7.60
C THR A 193 16.39 5.58 8.69
N PRO A 194 16.83 4.68 9.58
CA PRO A 194 17.78 5.03 10.64
C PRO A 194 19.10 5.65 10.14
N ASN A 195 19.49 5.35 8.91
CA ASN A 195 20.79 5.74 8.36
C ASN A 195 20.68 6.81 7.25
N LEU A 196 19.48 7.03 6.71
CA LEU A 196 19.28 7.82 5.50
C LEU A 196 17.88 8.44 5.46
N THR A 197 17.80 9.72 5.10
CA THR A 197 16.54 10.38 4.76
C THR A 197 16.56 10.76 3.29
N MET A 198 15.61 10.22 2.53
CA MET A 198 15.42 10.53 1.12
C MET A 198 14.13 11.31 0.93
N LYS A 199 14.17 12.28 0.02
CA LYS A 199 13.02 13.04 -0.44
C LYS A 199 12.85 12.79 -1.93
N TYR A 200 11.62 12.52 -2.34
CA TYR A 200 11.23 12.35 -3.73
C TYR A 200 10.11 13.32 -4.06
N VAL A 201 10.16 13.88 -5.26
CA VAL A 201 9.07 14.71 -5.79
C VAL A 201 8.53 14.04 -7.03
N GLY A 202 7.21 13.93 -7.12
CA GLY A 202 6.56 13.16 -8.16
C GLY A 202 5.06 13.39 -8.18
N TYR A 203 4.33 12.43 -8.75
CA TYR A 203 2.89 12.48 -8.88
C TYR A 203 2.26 11.17 -8.40
N LEU A 204 1.03 11.30 -7.92
CA LEU A 204 0.19 10.17 -7.55
C LEU A 204 -0.66 9.72 -8.71
N TRP A 205 -0.82 8.42 -8.81
CA TRP A 205 -1.69 7.78 -9.77
C TRP A 205 -2.54 6.73 -9.08
N TRP A 206 -3.72 6.48 -9.63
CA TRP A 206 -4.51 5.34 -9.21
C TRP A 206 -3.76 4.06 -9.59
N GLN A 207 -3.74 3.08 -8.69
CA GLN A 207 -3.44 1.72 -9.13
C GLN A 207 -4.64 1.28 -9.98
N ARG A 208 -4.45 1.18 -11.29
CA ARG A 208 -5.32 0.32 -12.09
C ARG A 208 -4.73 -1.08 -11.97
N ASP A 209 -5.58 -2.10 -11.91
CA ASP A 209 -5.19 -3.53 -11.92
C ASP A 209 -4.26 -3.88 -13.11
N ASP A 210 -4.15 -2.98 -14.08
CA ASP A 210 -3.07 -2.90 -15.04
C ASP A 210 -2.12 -1.74 -14.67
N GLY A 211 -0.98 -2.05 -14.02
CA GLY A 211 0.18 -1.15 -14.01
C GLY A 211 0.58 -0.73 -15.43
N PRO A 212 1.51 0.21 -15.63
CA PRO A 212 2.02 0.50 -16.95
C PRO A 212 2.50 -0.82 -17.56
N LYS A 213 1.77 -1.32 -18.57
CA LYS A 213 2.16 -2.52 -19.32
C LYS A 213 3.45 -2.16 -20.02
N LEU A 214 4.58 -2.36 -19.34
CA LEU A 214 5.86 -2.60 -19.98
C LEU A 214 5.55 -3.73 -20.95
N ARG A 215 5.43 -3.38 -22.24
CA ARG A 215 5.26 -4.37 -23.29
C ARG A 215 6.43 -5.31 -23.12
N ARG A 216 6.16 -6.49 -22.54
CA ARG A 216 7.09 -7.61 -22.61
C ARG A 216 7.37 -7.76 -24.09
N TYR A 217 8.56 -7.34 -24.51
CA TYR A 217 9.09 -7.73 -25.81
C TYR A 217 9.08 -9.25 -25.76
N GLY A 218 8.10 -9.85 -26.43
CA GLY A 218 8.07 -11.27 -26.66
C GLY A 218 9.37 -11.62 -27.36
N TYR A 219 10.23 -12.34 -26.66
CA TYR A 219 11.24 -13.14 -27.34
C TYR A 219 10.48 -14.05 -28.28
N LEU A 220 10.73 -13.85 -29.56
CA LEU A 220 10.27 -14.74 -30.62
C LEU A 220 10.82 -16.13 -30.32
N ASP A 221 9.91 -17.07 -30.09
CA ASP A 221 10.20 -18.48 -30.22
C ASP A 221 10.65 -18.73 -31.68
N ARG A 222 11.88 -19.18 -31.85
CA ARG A 222 12.43 -19.68 -33.11
C ARG A 222 13.32 -20.87 -32.85
#